data_AF-A0A0F2QVB3-F1
#
_entry.id   AF-A0A0F2QVB3-F1
#
_cell.length_a   1.000
_cell.length_b   1.000
_cell.length_c   1.000
_cell.angle_alpha   90.00
_cell.angle_beta   90.00
_cell.angle_gamma   90.00
#
_symmetry.space_group_name_H-M   'P 1'
#
loop_
_entity.id
_entity.type
_entity.pdbx_description
1 polymer ?
#
loop_
_entity_poly.entity_id
_entity_poly.type
_entity_poly.pdbx_seq_one_letter_code
_entity_poly.pdbx_strand_id
1 'polypeptide(L)'
;MNTRTGKSGFFLLLLVTLLWSISVPPAALANPKIAELERKIADLNLLHQQLKDRMLQAKELSAALAEQEKMLVSEISVLVRSKRITNWEQARQNTRLHYNIELLRTLMPYMDELNDKLTFYQDGRDRLGYLRQLAEDDLRMITALNNLKIDALTTQISLVINRYLPEAHVIQIDPQRIAVPPSQHIWERVAR
;
A
#
# COMPACT_ATOMS: atom_id res chain seq x y z
N MET A 1 62.58 -49.60 -35.99
CA MET A 1 62.64 -48.97 -34.64
C MET A 1 62.20 -47.53 -34.77
N ASN A 2 61.25 -47.14 -33.92
CA ASN A 2 60.31 -46.03 -34.11
C ASN A 2 60.94 -44.63 -34.13
N THR A 3 60.29 -43.75 -34.90
CA THR A 3 60.55 -42.34 -35.17
C THR A 3 60.28 -41.44 -33.95
N ARG A 4 61.04 -40.34 -33.80
CA ARG A 4 60.60 -39.19 -33.01
C ARG A 4 61.17 -37.88 -33.56
N THR A 5 60.31 -37.20 -34.32
CA THR A 5 60.43 -35.79 -34.72
C THR A 5 59.62 -34.91 -33.76
N GLY A 6 60.11 -33.69 -33.55
CA GLY A 6 59.31 -32.54 -33.13
C GLY A 6 59.22 -32.29 -31.62
N LYS A 7 59.77 -31.15 -31.18
CA LYS A 7 58.97 -29.99 -30.71
C LYS A 7 59.90 -28.82 -30.35
N SER A 8 59.88 -27.83 -31.22
CA SER A 8 60.35 -26.47 -30.98
C SER A 8 59.41 -25.74 -30.03
N GLY A 9 59.96 -24.82 -29.24
CA GLY A 9 59.25 -23.66 -28.71
C GLY A 9 58.59 -23.85 -27.35
N PHE A 10 59.32 -23.62 -26.27
CA PHE A 10 58.74 -23.25 -24.97
C PHE A 10 59.85 -22.71 -24.04
N PHE A 11 60.49 -21.59 -24.40
CA PHE A 11 61.56 -21.02 -23.54
C PHE A 11 61.62 -19.48 -23.51
N LEU A 12 60.52 -18.79 -23.78
CA LEU A 12 60.51 -17.32 -23.74
C LEU A 12 59.10 -16.77 -23.51
N LEU A 13 58.56 -16.96 -22.31
CA LEU A 13 57.37 -16.22 -21.84
C LEU A 13 57.18 -16.43 -20.34
N LEU A 14 58.14 -15.97 -19.54
CA LEU A 14 58.02 -15.98 -18.09
C LEU A 14 58.73 -14.76 -17.49
N LEU A 15 58.47 -13.56 -18.04
CA LEU A 15 58.93 -12.30 -17.42
C LEU A 15 58.19 -11.02 -17.89
N VAL A 16 56.90 -11.07 -18.22
CA VAL A 16 56.11 -9.85 -18.58
C VAL A 16 54.75 -9.76 -17.86
N THR A 17 54.43 -10.65 -16.91
CA THR A 17 53.17 -10.60 -16.16
C THR A 17 53.34 -10.04 -14.75
N LEU A 18 54.06 -8.92 -14.62
CA LEU A 18 54.19 -8.24 -13.33
C LEU A 18 54.31 -6.73 -13.49
N LEU A 19 53.41 -6.10 -14.26
CA LEU A 19 53.18 -4.65 -14.15
C LEU A 19 51.87 -4.24 -14.87
N TRP A 20 50.76 -4.88 -14.51
CA TRP A 20 49.46 -4.23 -14.59
C TRP A 20 49.05 -3.95 -13.15
N SER A 21 49.63 -2.88 -12.60
CA SER A 21 49.08 -2.20 -11.45
C SER A 21 47.66 -1.82 -11.83
N ILE A 22 46.71 -2.63 -11.37
CA ILE A 22 45.30 -2.30 -11.35
C ILE A 22 45.23 -1.04 -10.49
N SER A 23 45.27 0.15 -11.12
CA SER A 23 44.62 1.31 -10.55
C SER A 23 43.16 0.97 -10.50
N VAL A 24 42.76 0.28 -9.42
CA VAL A 24 41.38 0.32 -8.97
C VAL A 24 41.18 1.81 -8.70
N PRO A 25 40.36 2.54 -9.49
CA PRO A 25 40.00 3.88 -9.08
C PRO A 25 39.49 3.76 -7.65
N PRO A 26 39.92 4.60 -6.70
CA PRO A 26 39.42 4.53 -5.34
C PRO A 26 37.90 4.50 -5.49
N ALA A 27 37.27 3.40 -5.04
CA ALA A 27 35.84 3.39 -4.87
C ALA A 27 35.57 4.64 -4.05
N ALA A 28 34.97 5.66 -4.68
CA ALA A 28 34.58 6.87 -3.98
C ALA A 28 33.78 6.35 -2.80
N LEU A 29 34.32 6.50 -1.59
CA LEU A 29 33.68 6.04 -0.36
C LEU A 29 32.30 6.67 -0.38
N ALA A 30 31.29 5.86 -0.75
CA ALA A 30 29.93 6.34 -0.86
C ALA A 30 29.59 6.97 0.47
N ASN A 31 29.25 8.26 0.47
CA ASN A 31 28.92 8.95 1.71
C ASN A 31 27.77 8.16 2.36
N PRO A 32 27.94 7.63 3.58
CA PRO A 32 26.95 6.73 4.19
C PRO A 32 25.57 7.38 4.31
N LYS A 33 25.51 8.72 4.43
CA LYS A 33 24.26 9.47 4.44
C LYS A 33 23.58 9.53 3.07
N ILE A 34 24.34 9.58 1.98
CA ILE A 34 23.79 9.49 0.61
C ILE A 34 23.16 8.11 0.43
N ALA A 35 23.91 7.05 0.75
CA ALA A 35 23.41 5.69 0.65
C ALA A 35 22.16 5.44 1.52
N GLU A 36 22.12 6.03 2.72
CA GLU A 36 20.94 5.96 3.58
C GLU A 36 19.73 6.67 2.96
N LEU A 37 19.91 7.89 2.43
CA LEU A 37 18.82 8.65 1.82
C LEU A 37 18.31 7.99 0.53
N GLU A 38 19.19 7.42 -0.29
CA GLU A 38 18.83 6.62 -1.47
C GLU A 38 18.00 5.40 -1.07
N ARG A 39 18.39 4.67 -0.03
CA ARG A 39 17.60 3.56 0.52
C ARG A 39 16.22 4.04 0.97
N LYS A 40 16.15 5.17 1.69
CA LYS A 40 14.87 5.74 2.13
C LYS A 40 13.98 6.14 0.95
N ILE A 41 14.53 6.68 -0.12
CA ILE A 41 13.79 6.97 -1.36
C ILE A 41 13.23 5.67 -1.97
N ALA A 42 14.01 4.60 -2.00
CA ALA A 42 13.55 3.29 -2.47
C ALA A 42 12.40 2.75 -1.59
N ASP A 43 12.52 2.84 -0.27
CA ASP A 43 11.47 2.42 0.67
C ASP A 43 10.18 3.25 0.48
N LEU A 44 10.30 4.56 0.29
CA LEU A 44 9.17 5.47 0.02
C LEU A 44 8.46 5.08 -1.29
N ASN A 45 9.21 4.79 -2.36
CA ASN A 45 8.67 4.37 -3.64
C ASN A 45 7.91 3.05 -3.54
N LEU A 46 8.52 2.06 -2.88
CA LEU A 46 7.91 0.75 -2.66
C LEU A 46 6.60 0.89 -1.90
N LEU A 47 6.62 1.60 -0.77
CA LEU A 47 5.43 1.77 0.05
C LEU A 47 4.34 2.59 -0.66
N HIS A 48 4.72 3.63 -1.40
CA HIS A 48 3.78 4.42 -2.20
C HIS A 48 3.06 3.55 -3.24
N GLN A 49 3.78 2.63 -3.89
CA GLN A 49 3.19 1.69 -4.84
C GLN A 49 2.30 0.66 -4.15
N GLN A 50 2.73 0.09 -3.02
CA GLN A 50 1.91 -0.84 -2.23
C GLN A 50 0.60 -0.19 -1.79
N LEU A 51 0.62 1.05 -1.29
CA LEU A 51 -0.61 1.77 -0.94
C LEU A 51 -1.50 2.05 -2.15
N LYS A 52 -0.92 2.28 -3.34
CA LYS A 52 -1.69 2.44 -4.58
C LYS A 52 -2.46 1.16 -4.90
N ASP A 53 -1.79 0.02 -4.82
CA ASP A 53 -2.40 -1.28 -5.08
C ASP A 53 -3.50 -1.60 -4.06
N ARG A 54 -3.28 -1.28 -2.76
CA ARG A 54 -4.32 -1.43 -1.72
C ARG A 54 -5.52 -0.52 -1.95
N MET A 55 -5.28 0.72 -2.39
CA MET A 55 -6.35 1.63 -2.73
C MET A 55 -7.19 1.12 -3.92
N LEU A 56 -6.57 0.49 -4.93
CA LEU A 56 -7.31 -0.14 -6.03
C LEU A 56 -8.19 -1.29 -5.53
N GLN A 57 -7.62 -2.19 -4.72
CA GLN A 57 -8.38 -3.30 -4.13
C GLN A 57 -9.54 -2.82 -3.26
N ALA A 58 -9.32 -1.80 -2.43
CA ALA A 58 -10.36 -1.21 -1.60
C ALA A 58 -11.47 -0.55 -2.44
N LYS A 59 -11.14 0.08 -3.58
CA LYS A 59 -12.14 0.64 -4.51
C LYS A 59 -12.98 -0.46 -5.16
N GLU A 60 -12.35 -1.54 -5.59
CA GLU A 60 -13.05 -2.69 -6.18
C GLU A 60 -14.02 -3.33 -5.19
N LEU A 61 -13.56 -3.54 -3.95
CA LEU A 61 -14.40 -4.08 -2.87
C LEU A 61 -15.56 -3.12 -2.53
N SER A 62 -15.29 -1.81 -2.44
CA SER A 62 -16.30 -0.79 -2.16
C SER A 62 -17.38 -0.77 -3.25
N ALA A 63 -16.99 -0.84 -4.52
CA ALA A 63 -17.93 -0.91 -5.64
C ALA A 63 -18.78 -2.18 -5.60
N ALA A 64 -18.19 -3.34 -5.29
CA ALA A 64 -18.93 -4.59 -5.16
C ALA A 64 -19.95 -4.56 -4.02
N LEU A 65 -19.58 -4.01 -2.85
CA LEU A 65 -20.47 -3.84 -1.71
C LEU A 65 -21.60 -2.84 -1.99
N ALA A 66 -21.31 -1.75 -2.70
CA ALA A 66 -22.33 -0.76 -3.10
C ALA A 66 -23.38 -1.37 -4.03
N GLU A 67 -22.99 -2.27 -4.95
CA GLU A 67 -23.99 -2.96 -5.79
C GLU A 67 -24.83 -3.95 -4.95
N GLN A 68 -24.24 -4.63 -3.96
CA GLN A 68 -25.00 -5.46 -3.02
C GLN A 68 -25.98 -4.64 -2.18
N GLU A 69 -25.57 -3.48 -1.66
CA GLU A 69 -26.42 -2.54 -0.94
C GLU A 69 -27.63 -2.16 -1.81
N LYS A 70 -27.38 -1.75 -3.05
CA LYS A 70 -28.41 -1.35 -4.00
C LYS A 70 -29.40 -2.47 -4.31
N MET A 71 -28.92 -3.71 -4.49
CA MET A 71 -29.79 -4.87 -4.69
C MET A 71 -30.70 -5.12 -3.48
N LEU A 72 -30.14 -5.07 -2.26
CA LEU A 72 -30.90 -5.27 -1.02
C LEU A 72 -31.95 -4.16 -0.83
N VAL A 73 -31.58 -2.90 -1.03
CA VAL A 73 -32.50 -1.75 -0.94
C VAL A 73 -33.63 -1.86 -1.95
N SER A 74 -33.32 -2.27 -3.19
CA SER A 74 -34.33 -2.49 -4.23
C SER A 74 -35.33 -3.59 -3.81
N GLU A 75 -34.82 -4.73 -3.31
CA GLU A 75 -35.68 -5.81 -2.85
C GLU A 75 -36.55 -5.41 -1.65
N ILE A 76 -35.98 -4.69 -0.68
CA ILE A 76 -36.74 -4.11 0.45
C ILE A 76 -37.87 -3.25 -0.09
N SER A 77 -37.57 -2.33 -1.02
CA SER A 77 -38.57 -1.43 -1.61
C SER A 77 -39.70 -2.18 -2.31
N VAL A 78 -39.41 -3.30 -2.97
CA VAL A 78 -40.42 -4.15 -3.62
C VAL A 78 -41.27 -4.88 -2.57
N LEU A 79 -40.65 -5.45 -1.53
CA LEU A 79 -41.35 -6.17 -0.46
C LEU A 79 -42.26 -5.25 0.35
N VAL A 80 -41.80 -4.05 0.67
CA VAL A 80 -42.57 -3.04 1.41
C VAL A 80 -43.84 -2.67 0.65
N ARG A 81 -43.70 -2.36 -0.64
CA ARG A 81 -44.84 -1.98 -1.50
C ARG A 81 -45.81 -3.14 -1.73
N SER A 82 -45.30 -4.31 -2.14
CA SER A 82 -46.14 -5.47 -2.49
C SER A 82 -46.93 -6.01 -1.30
N LYS A 83 -46.36 -5.97 -0.09
CA LYS A 83 -47.00 -6.45 1.13
C LYS A 83 -47.63 -5.36 1.99
N ARG A 84 -47.62 -4.11 1.52
CA ARG A 84 -48.18 -2.93 2.21
C ARG A 84 -47.65 -2.82 3.66
N ILE A 85 -46.35 -3.04 3.84
CA ILE A 85 -45.68 -2.93 5.13
C ILE A 85 -45.49 -1.45 5.43
N THR A 86 -45.94 -0.99 6.59
CA THR A 86 -46.01 0.45 6.93
C THR A 86 -45.14 0.82 8.13
N ASN A 87 -44.65 -0.17 8.89
CA ASN A 87 -43.89 0.05 10.11
C ASN A 87 -42.87 -1.07 10.37
N TRP A 88 -41.95 -0.80 11.29
CA TRP A 88 -40.88 -1.72 11.65
C TRP A 88 -41.39 -3.05 12.20
N GLU A 89 -42.47 -3.06 12.99
CA GLU A 89 -43.01 -4.29 13.57
C GLU A 89 -43.50 -5.27 12.50
N GLN A 90 -44.21 -4.77 11.48
CA GLN A 90 -44.59 -5.55 10.32
C GLN A 90 -43.37 -6.01 9.49
N ALA A 91 -42.35 -5.16 9.37
CA ALA A 91 -41.13 -5.49 8.65
C ALA A 91 -40.35 -6.62 9.32
N ARG A 92 -40.24 -6.58 10.66
CA ARG A 92 -39.59 -7.58 11.50
C ARG A 92 -40.28 -8.96 11.41
N GLN A 93 -41.61 -8.98 11.27
CA GLN A 93 -42.38 -10.22 11.11
C GLN A 93 -42.23 -10.86 9.72
N ASN A 94 -41.78 -10.11 8.72
CA ASN A 94 -41.47 -10.66 7.40
C ASN A 94 -40.02 -11.14 7.35
N THR A 95 -39.81 -12.46 7.36
CA THR A 95 -38.48 -13.09 7.41
C THR A 95 -37.52 -12.56 6.35
N ARG A 96 -37.98 -12.40 5.09
CA ARG A 96 -37.12 -11.94 4.00
C ARG A 96 -36.71 -10.48 4.18
N LEU A 97 -37.66 -9.64 4.57
CA LEU A 97 -37.42 -8.22 4.80
C LEU A 97 -36.50 -8.01 6.01
N HIS A 98 -36.76 -8.70 7.12
CA HIS A 98 -35.89 -8.68 8.30
C HIS A 98 -34.46 -9.10 7.95
N TYR A 99 -34.29 -10.21 7.21
CA TYR A 99 -32.97 -10.68 6.79
C TYR A 99 -32.23 -9.65 5.93
N ASN A 100 -32.88 -9.04 4.95
CA ASN A 100 -32.25 -8.01 4.12
C ASN A 100 -31.81 -6.80 4.94
N ILE A 101 -32.59 -6.42 5.96
CA ILE A 101 -32.24 -5.33 6.88
C ILE A 101 -31.04 -5.72 7.75
N GLU A 102 -30.96 -6.95 8.25
CA GLU A 102 -29.79 -7.44 8.99
C GLU A 102 -28.52 -7.48 8.13
N LEU A 103 -28.65 -7.85 6.85
CA LEU A 103 -27.55 -7.80 5.90
C LEU A 103 -27.05 -6.37 5.70
N LEU A 104 -27.96 -5.42 5.46
CA LEU A 104 -27.59 -4.00 5.35
C LEU A 104 -26.96 -3.45 6.63
N ARG A 105 -27.51 -3.83 7.80
CA ARG A 105 -26.99 -3.46 9.12
C ARG A 105 -25.54 -3.89 9.33
N THR A 106 -25.18 -5.03 8.74
CA THR A 106 -23.81 -5.53 8.76
C THR A 106 -22.96 -4.81 7.71
N LEU A 107 -23.46 -4.71 6.47
CA LEU A 107 -22.70 -4.25 5.31
C LEU A 107 -22.33 -2.75 5.36
N MET A 108 -23.24 -1.88 5.80
CA MET A 108 -23.02 -0.42 5.72
C MET A 108 -21.86 0.05 6.60
N PRO A 109 -21.72 -0.38 7.87
CA PRO A 109 -20.55 -0.03 8.67
C PRO A 109 -19.21 -0.51 8.08
N TYR A 110 -19.19 -1.67 7.41
CA TYR A 110 -17.97 -2.12 6.71
C TYR A 110 -17.63 -1.23 5.51
N MET A 111 -18.63 -0.73 4.78
CA MET A 111 -18.40 0.23 3.70
C MET A 111 -17.84 1.55 4.23
N ASP A 112 -18.34 2.03 5.37
CA ASP A 112 -17.84 3.26 6.00
C ASP A 112 -16.35 3.10 6.39
N GLU A 113 -15.97 2.02 7.08
CA GLU A 113 -14.56 1.75 7.41
C GLU A 113 -13.68 1.62 6.15
N LEU A 114 -14.21 1.03 5.07
CA LEU A 114 -13.47 0.92 3.81
C LEU A 114 -13.25 2.29 3.15
N ASN A 115 -14.21 3.20 3.24
CA ASN A 115 -14.07 4.57 2.77
C ASN A 115 -13.03 5.36 3.59
N ASP A 116 -12.99 5.14 4.91
CA ASP A 116 -11.95 5.70 5.77
C ASP A 116 -10.56 5.17 5.38
N LYS A 117 -10.45 3.87 5.05
CA LYS A 117 -9.19 3.29 4.54
C LYS A 117 -8.76 3.88 3.20
N LEU A 118 -9.69 4.12 2.28
CA LEU A 118 -9.38 4.79 1.01
C LEU A 118 -8.77 6.17 1.25
N THR A 119 -9.36 6.93 2.17
CA THR A 119 -8.83 8.25 2.56
C THR A 119 -7.46 8.12 3.21
N PHE A 120 -7.28 7.17 4.13
CA PHE A 120 -6.01 6.91 4.79
C PHE A 120 -4.88 6.56 3.80
N TYR A 121 -5.17 5.73 2.78
CA TYR A 121 -4.21 5.38 1.74
C TYR A 121 -3.86 6.57 0.84
N GLN A 122 -4.85 7.38 0.48
CA GLN A 122 -4.61 8.59 -0.31
C GLN A 122 -3.69 9.57 0.44
N ASP A 123 -4.01 9.88 1.70
CA ASP A 123 -3.18 10.72 2.57
C ASP A 123 -1.75 10.20 2.71
N GLY A 124 -1.61 8.88 2.87
CA GLY A 124 -0.31 8.22 2.97
C GLY A 124 0.51 8.37 1.70
N ARG A 125 -0.10 8.16 0.54
CA ARG A 125 0.58 8.32 -0.75
C ARG A 125 1.03 9.75 -0.99
N ASP A 126 0.19 10.73 -0.67
CA ASP A 126 0.55 12.14 -0.84
C ASP A 126 1.74 12.52 0.05
N ARG A 127 1.76 12.06 1.30
CA ARG A 127 2.89 12.28 2.23
C ARG A 127 4.17 11.58 1.79
N LEU A 128 4.08 10.32 1.34
CA LEU A 128 5.23 9.58 0.84
C LEU A 128 5.80 10.23 -0.43
N GLY A 129 4.92 10.68 -1.34
CA GLY A 129 5.31 11.39 -2.56
C GLY A 129 6.01 12.71 -2.28
N TYR A 130 5.51 13.48 -1.31
CA TYR A 130 6.16 14.71 -0.84
C TYR A 130 7.55 14.44 -0.26
N LEU A 131 7.67 13.48 0.67
CA LEU A 131 8.95 13.15 1.29
C LEU A 131 9.98 12.62 0.30
N ARG A 132 9.53 11.86 -0.70
CA ARG A 132 10.39 11.39 -1.79
C ARG A 132 10.96 12.57 -2.56
N GLN A 133 10.10 13.52 -2.95
CA GLN A 133 10.54 14.72 -3.66
C GLN A 133 11.55 15.52 -2.82
N LEU A 134 11.27 15.72 -1.54
CA LEU A 134 12.16 16.42 -0.62
C LEU A 134 13.52 15.71 -0.49
N ALA A 135 13.51 14.37 -0.39
CA ALA A 135 14.73 13.58 -0.33
C ALA A 135 15.55 13.63 -1.63
N GLU A 136 14.91 13.60 -2.79
CA GLU A 136 15.58 13.76 -4.08
C GLU A 136 16.20 15.15 -4.23
N ASP A 137 15.50 16.20 -3.79
CA ASP A 137 15.99 17.58 -3.84
C ASP A 137 17.17 17.77 -2.87
N ASP A 138 17.08 17.24 -1.65
CA ASP A 138 18.17 17.29 -0.67
C ASP A 138 19.39 16.48 -1.14
N LEU A 139 19.19 15.36 -1.86
CA LEU A 139 20.29 14.59 -2.45
C LEU A 139 21.05 15.41 -3.51
N ARG A 140 20.36 16.23 -4.32
CA ARG A 140 21.01 17.12 -5.30
C ARG A 140 21.81 18.25 -4.64
N MET A 141 21.44 18.64 -3.42
CA MET A 141 22.10 19.72 -2.67
C MET A 141 22.98 19.21 -1.53
N ILE A 142 23.27 17.91 -1.47
CA ILE A 142 23.87 17.25 -0.30
C ILE A 142 25.24 17.83 0.11
N THR A 143 26.00 18.36 -0.84
CA THR A 143 27.29 19.02 -0.58
C THR A 143 27.14 20.38 0.13
N ALA A 144 25.96 20.99 0.06
CA ALA A 144 25.62 22.26 0.69
C ALA A 144 24.77 22.10 1.97
N LEU A 145 24.28 20.90 2.25
CA LEU A 145 23.44 20.61 3.41
C LEU A 145 24.29 20.20 4.61
N ASN A 146 23.89 20.69 5.80
CA ASN A 146 24.49 20.20 7.03
C ASN A 146 23.92 18.83 7.41
N ASN A 147 24.71 18.07 8.17
CA ASN A 147 24.37 16.72 8.60
C ASN A 147 23.06 16.65 9.42
N LEU A 148 22.75 17.71 10.17
CA LEU A 148 21.54 17.79 11.02
C LEU A 148 20.26 17.78 10.19
N LYS A 149 20.25 18.48 9.04
CA LYS A 149 19.06 18.51 8.16
C LYS A 149 18.78 17.14 7.55
N ILE A 150 19.83 16.41 7.16
CA ILE A 150 19.70 15.04 6.63
C ILE A 150 19.16 14.09 7.71
N ASP A 151 19.65 14.18 8.95
CA ASP A 151 19.19 13.32 10.05
C ASP A 151 17.71 13.57 10.40
N ALA A 152 17.29 14.84 10.39
CA ALA A 152 15.89 15.22 10.59
C ALA A 152 14.98 14.65 9.49
N LEU A 153 15.39 14.74 8.23
CA LEU A 153 14.64 14.19 7.10
C LEU A 153 14.53 12.67 7.19
N THR A 154 15.64 11.97 7.45
CA THR A 154 15.65 10.51 7.60
C THR A 154 14.74 10.04 8.74
N THR A 155 14.70 10.80 9.84
CA THR A 155 13.80 10.56 10.98
C THR A 155 12.34 10.72 10.57
N GLN A 156 12.01 11.82 9.87
CA GLN A 156 10.66 12.08 9.38
C GLN A 156 10.18 10.99 8.41
N ILE A 157 11.05 10.57 7.48
CA ILE A 157 10.74 9.48 6.55
C ILE A 157 10.45 8.19 7.33
N SER A 158 11.27 7.86 8.32
CA SER A 158 11.09 6.64 9.11
C SER A 158 9.78 6.65 9.89
N LEU A 159 9.37 7.80 10.45
CA LEU A 159 8.08 7.94 11.12
C LEU A 159 6.90 7.72 10.18
N VAL A 160 6.96 8.29 8.97
CA VAL A 160 5.90 8.12 7.99
C VAL A 160 5.85 6.68 7.47
N ILE A 161 6.99 6.08 7.13
CA ILE A 161 7.04 4.66 6.74
C ILE A 161 6.42 3.78 7.81
N ASN A 162 6.82 3.92 9.07
CA ASN A 162 6.33 3.09 10.17
C ASN A 162 4.82 3.22 10.39
N ARG A 163 4.22 4.38 10.08
CA ARG A 163 2.77 4.59 10.17
C ARG A 163 1.99 3.81 9.10
N TYR A 164 2.52 3.71 7.88
CA TYR A 164 1.80 3.13 6.75
C TYR A 164 2.22 1.70 6.41
N LEU A 165 3.40 1.26 6.85
CA LEU A 165 3.94 -0.08 6.59
C LEU A 165 3.00 -1.23 7.00
N PRO A 166 2.26 -1.17 8.13
CA PRO A 166 1.33 -2.25 8.48
C PRO A 166 0.26 -2.50 7.41
N GLU A 167 -0.16 -1.46 6.69
CA GLU A 167 -1.22 -1.53 5.67
C GLU A 167 -0.71 -1.96 4.29
N ALA A 168 0.61 -2.09 4.11
CA ALA A 168 1.21 -2.39 2.81
C ALA A 168 0.81 -3.77 2.26
N HIS A 169 0.50 -4.73 3.13
CA HIS A 169 0.31 -6.13 2.75
C HIS A 169 -1.16 -6.53 2.66
N VAL A 170 -2.01 -5.99 3.52
CA VAL A 170 -3.42 -6.33 3.61
C VAL A 170 -4.21 -5.11 4.05
N ILE A 171 -5.45 -4.99 3.57
CA ILE A 171 -6.40 -4.00 4.06
C ILE A 171 -6.75 -4.37 5.51
N GLN A 172 -6.34 -3.57 6.48
CA GLN A 172 -6.60 -3.88 7.89
C GLN A 172 -7.93 -3.28 8.34
N ILE A 173 -8.98 -4.09 8.41
CA ILE A 173 -10.24 -3.69 9.03
C ILE A 173 -10.22 -4.12 10.50
N ASP A 174 -10.46 -3.19 11.42
CA ASP A 174 -10.58 -3.47 12.86
C ASP A 174 -12.06 -3.68 13.23
N PRO A 175 -12.52 -4.92 13.49
CA PRO A 175 -13.92 -5.18 13.78
C PRO A 175 -14.41 -4.48 15.06
N GLN A 176 -13.51 -4.13 15.99
CA GLN A 176 -13.89 -3.45 17.24
C GLN A 176 -14.28 -1.99 17.02
N ARG A 177 -13.91 -1.40 15.88
CA ARG A 177 -14.28 -0.03 15.52
C ARG A 177 -15.61 0.06 14.79
N ILE A 178 -16.13 -1.08 14.34
CA ILE A 178 -17.35 -1.13 13.56
C ILE A 178 -18.56 -1.06 14.50
N ALA A 179 -19.13 0.15 14.60
CA ALA A 179 -20.38 0.36 15.30
C ALA A 179 -21.55 -0.18 14.48
N VAL A 180 -22.14 -1.29 14.90
CA VAL A 180 -23.32 -1.88 14.24
C VAL A 180 -24.58 -1.16 14.74
N PRO A 181 -25.32 -0.43 13.87
CA PRO A 181 -26.51 0.29 14.30
C PRO A 181 -27.66 -0.69 14.65
N PRO A 182 -28.70 -0.23 15.38
CA PRO A 182 -29.94 -0.97 15.52
C PRO A 182 -30.63 -1.21 14.17
N SER A 183 -31.25 -2.37 13.97
CA SER A 183 -31.93 -2.73 12.73
C SER A 183 -33.08 -1.77 12.37
N GLN A 184 -33.73 -1.20 13.38
CA GLN A 184 -34.76 -0.18 13.18
C GLN A 184 -34.21 1.09 12.51
N HIS A 185 -32.98 1.52 12.84
CA HIS A 185 -32.37 2.68 12.17
C HIS A 185 -32.12 2.40 10.68
N ILE A 186 -31.74 1.16 10.35
CA ILE A 186 -31.58 0.75 8.95
C ILE A 186 -32.93 0.81 8.23
N TRP A 187 -33.99 0.25 8.83
CA TRP A 187 -35.35 0.34 8.31
C TRP A 187 -35.76 1.79 8.00
N GLU A 188 -35.59 2.71 8.95
CA GLU A 188 -35.95 4.13 8.81
C GLU A 188 -35.19 4.85 7.69
N ARG A 189 -33.99 4.35 7.35
CA ARG A 189 -33.16 4.86 6.25
C ARG A 189 -33.61 4.34 4.89
N VAL A 190 -33.99 3.07 4.78
CA VAL A 190 -34.17 2.39 3.47
C VAL A 190 -35.61 2.11 3.08
N ALA A 191 -36.57 2.22 4.01
CA ALA A 191 -37.97 1.87 3.76
C ALA A 191 -38.89 3.07 3.48
N ARG A 192 -38.31 4.21 3.09
CA ARG A 192 -39.04 5.42 2.70
C ARG A 192 -39.54 5.33 1.26
#